data_AF-A0A5C6DKG4-F1
#
_entry.id   AF-A0A5C6DKG4-F1
#
_cell.length_a   1.000
_cell.length_b   1.000
_cell.length_c   1.000
_cell.angle_alpha   90.00
_cell.angle_beta   90.00
_cell.angle_gamma   90.00
#
_symmetry.space_group_name_H-M   'P 1'
#
loop_
_entity.id
_entity.type
_entity.pdbx_description
1 polymer ?
#
loop_
_entity_poly.entity_id
_entity_poly.type
_entity_poly.pdbx_seq_one_letter_code
_entity_poly.pdbx_strand_id
1 'polypeptide(L)'
;MANRQKPLPRFLFASIGVITGAVVTVTFRHADSGLMAGSKTGLAKPQEIAVQTIPHFELAGADGQWYPAEARIVGKTVQVSSQQVSTPLAVRYACLNQPQDGLLYNRESLPASPFCSELAWLSWRDPSKQ
;
A
#
# COMPACT_ATOMS: atom_id res chain seq x y z
N MET A 1 26.53 15.42 -26.69
CA MET A 1 25.40 16.07 -25.99
C MET A 1 25.02 15.19 -24.81
N ALA A 2 25.25 15.63 -23.57
CA ALA A 2 25.06 14.81 -22.38
C ALA A 2 23.56 14.68 -22.06
N ASN A 3 23.04 13.46 -22.14
CA ASN A 3 21.66 13.12 -21.79
C ASN A 3 21.47 13.29 -20.27
N ARG A 4 21.06 14.49 -19.84
CA ARG A 4 20.69 14.74 -18.44
C ARG A 4 19.30 14.18 -18.20
N GLN A 5 19.23 12.88 -17.99
CA GLN A 5 18.04 12.25 -17.46
C GLN A 5 17.81 12.85 -16.07
N LYS A 6 16.81 13.73 -15.96
CA LYS A 6 16.43 14.34 -14.69
C LYS A 6 16.15 13.19 -13.70
N PRO A 7 16.80 13.15 -12.53
CA PRO A 7 16.52 12.11 -11.55
C PRO A 7 15.03 12.19 -11.22
N LEU A 8 14.33 11.07 -11.39
CA LEU A 8 12.93 10.96 -11.00
C LEU A 8 12.80 11.31 -9.51
N PRO A 9 11.69 11.97 -9.12
CA PRO A 9 11.52 12.37 -7.73
C PRO A 9 11.53 11.14 -6.82
N ARG A 10 12.30 11.23 -5.72
CA ARG A 10 12.54 10.16 -4.73
C ARG A 10 11.32 9.91 -3.83
N PHE A 11 10.17 9.59 -4.41
CA PHE A 11 8.99 9.19 -3.65
C PHE A 11 8.98 7.67 -3.47
N LEU A 12 8.54 7.21 -2.29
CA LEU A 12 8.17 5.81 -2.04
C LEU A 12 6.99 5.45 -2.95
N PHE A 13 7.28 5.00 -4.16
CA PHE A 13 6.31 4.44 -5.07
C PHE A 13 6.17 2.95 -4.80
N ALA A 14 4.96 2.52 -4.43
CA ALA A 14 4.60 1.11 -4.45
C ALA A 14 4.69 0.59 -5.89
N SER A 15 5.29 -0.59 -6.07
CA SER A 15 5.13 -1.38 -7.29
C SER A 15 4.36 -2.64 -6.92
N ILE A 16 3.19 -2.83 -7.53
CA ILE A 16 2.39 -4.03 -7.29
C ILE A 16 3.09 -5.20 -7.95
N GLY A 17 3.41 -6.22 -7.15
CA GLY A 17 4.14 -7.40 -7.59
C GLY A 17 3.54 -8.64 -6.94
N VAL A 18 2.73 -9.33 -7.73
CA VAL A 18 2.23 -10.70 -7.53
C VAL A 18 1.02 -10.85 -6.60
N ILE A 19 -0.10 -11.24 -7.21
CA ILE A 19 -1.25 -11.87 -6.57
C ILE A 19 -0.98 -13.38 -6.60
N THR A 20 -0.72 -14.01 -5.46
CA THR A 20 -0.57 -15.47 -5.37
C THR A 20 -1.66 -16.05 -4.47
N GLY A 21 -2.67 -16.69 -5.05
CA GLY A 21 -3.74 -17.31 -4.27
C GLY A 21 -4.45 -16.28 -3.37
N ALA A 22 -4.73 -16.64 -2.12
CA ALA A 22 -5.47 -15.82 -1.15
C ALA A 22 -4.65 -14.66 -0.52
N VAL A 23 -3.35 -14.57 -0.80
CA VAL A 23 -2.46 -13.56 -0.21
C VAL A 23 -1.85 -12.70 -1.31
N VAL A 24 -1.99 -11.39 -1.19
CA VAL A 24 -1.36 -10.41 -2.07
C VAL A 24 -0.04 -9.97 -1.46
N THR A 25 1.05 -10.04 -2.24
CA THR A 25 2.33 -9.46 -1.82
C THR A 25 2.49 -8.08 -2.46
N VAL A 26 2.75 -7.08 -1.65
CA VAL A 26 2.99 -5.70 -2.09
C VAL A 26 4.46 -5.37 -1.93
N THR A 27 5.09 -4.90 -3.01
CA THR A 27 6.49 -4.46 -3.02
C THR A 27 6.59 -2.94 -3.09
N PHE A 28 7.62 -2.39 -2.47
CA PHE A 28 7.82 -0.94 -2.40
C PHE A 28 9.19 -0.60 -2.98
N ARG A 29 9.23 0.39 -3.89
CA ARG A 29 10.50 0.97 -4.33
C ARG A 29 11.07 1.80 -3.19
N HIS A 30 12.39 1.83 -3.04
CA HIS A 30 13.08 2.52 -1.93
C HIS A 30 12.79 1.92 -0.54
N ALA A 31 12.52 0.62 -0.49
CA ALA A 31 12.48 -0.17 0.74
C ALA A 31 13.72 -1.07 0.88
N ASP A 32 14.87 -0.61 0.35
CA ASP A 32 16.12 -1.40 0.31
C ASP A 32 16.60 -1.80 1.72
N SER A 33 16.36 -0.93 2.70
CA SER A 33 16.61 -1.14 4.13
C SER A 33 15.46 -1.85 4.86
N GLY A 34 14.34 -2.10 4.19
CA GLY A 34 13.14 -2.71 4.75
C GLY A 34 12.02 -1.73 5.08
N LEU A 35 10.95 -2.28 5.62
CA LEU A 35 9.75 -1.55 6.04
C LEU A 35 9.60 -1.59 7.56
N MET A 36 8.84 -0.64 8.09
CA MET A 36 8.43 -0.60 9.50
C MET A 36 7.04 -0.03 9.65
N ALA A 37 6.37 -0.41 10.75
CA ALA A 37 5.23 0.33 11.25
C ALA A 37 5.76 1.52 12.06
N GLY A 38 5.54 2.73 11.58
CA GLY A 38 6.00 3.97 12.22
C GLY A 38 4.82 4.82 12.68
N SER A 39 4.91 5.38 13.88
CA SER A 39 4.00 6.44 14.34
C SER A 39 4.75 7.75 14.45
N LYS A 40 4.09 8.86 14.09
CA LYS A 40 4.68 10.20 14.11
C LYS A 40 3.75 11.18 14.82
N THR A 41 4.31 11.94 15.75
CA THR A 41 3.63 13.07 16.39
C THR A 41 4.21 14.38 15.86
N GLY A 42 3.36 15.24 15.30
CA GLY A 42 3.77 16.53 14.74
C GLY A 42 4.80 16.40 13.62
N LEU A 43 5.90 17.14 13.70
CA LEU A 43 6.97 17.13 12.69
C LEU A 43 8.12 16.17 13.01
N ALA A 44 8.04 15.41 14.10
CA ALA A 44 9.09 14.49 14.53
C ALA A 44 9.40 13.40 13.49
N LYS A 45 10.53 12.70 13.64
CA LYS A 45 10.77 11.47 12.89
C LYS A 45 9.79 10.38 13.37
N PRO A 46 9.28 9.52 12.47
CA PRO A 46 8.47 8.38 12.88
C PRO A 46 9.27 7.47 13.80
N GLN A 47 8.63 7.01 14.87
CA GLN A 47 9.15 5.99 15.77
C GLN A 47 8.54 4.65 15.41
N GLU A 48 9.38 3.62 15.29
CA GLU A 48 8.92 2.26 15.04
C GLU A 48 8.04 1.78 16.22
N ILE A 49 6.90 1.21 15.88
CA ILE A 49 5.95 0.65 16.82
C ILE A 49 5.63 -0.79 16.45
N ALA A 50 5.44 -1.64 17.44
CA ALA A 50 4.96 -3.00 17.23
C ALA A 50 3.44 -2.96 16.99
N VAL A 51 3.00 -3.34 15.80
CA VAL A 51 1.58 -3.52 15.47
C VAL A 51 1.38 -4.89 14.83
N GLN A 52 0.20 -5.47 15.05
CA GLN A 52 -0.14 -6.77 14.47
C GLN A 52 -0.53 -6.66 12.99
N THR A 53 -1.13 -5.54 12.59
CA THR A 53 -1.57 -5.27 11.22
C THR A 53 -1.36 -3.80 10.88
N ILE A 54 -1.00 -3.52 9.62
CA ILE A 54 -0.96 -2.16 9.08
C ILE A 54 -2.39 -1.77 8.66
N PRO A 55 -2.93 -0.64 9.16
CA PRO A 55 -4.28 -0.22 8.82
C PRO A 55 -4.38 0.25 7.37
N HIS A 56 -5.62 0.44 6.89
CA HIS A 56 -5.98 1.00 5.59
C HIS A 56 -5.58 0.18 4.37
N PHE A 57 -5.32 -1.11 4.55
CA PHE A 57 -5.27 -2.06 3.45
C PHE A 57 -6.65 -2.63 3.17
N GLU A 58 -7.01 -2.68 1.89
CA GLU A 58 -8.24 -3.29 1.42
C GLU A 58 -7.95 -4.13 0.17
N LEU A 59 -8.70 -5.22 0.03
CA LEU A 59 -8.66 -6.11 -1.13
C LEU A 59 -10.00 -6.10 -1.84
N ALA A 60 -9.98 -6.26 -3.16
CA ALA A 60 -11.19 -6.50 -3.94
C ALA A 60 -11.17 -7.87 -4.61
N GLY A 61 -12.32 -8.53 -4.60
CA GLY A 61 -12.56 -9.79 -5.30
C GLY A 61 -13.18 -9.57 -6.68
N ALA A 62 -13.73 -10.65 -7.24
CA ALA A 62 -14.43 -10.63 -8.53
C ALA A 62 -15.75 -9.83 -8.52
N ASP A 63 -16.27 -9.52 -7.32
CA ASP A 63 -17.44 -8.66 -7.12
C ASP A 63 -17.13 -7.17 -7.28
N GLY A 64 -15.85 -6.79 -7.41
CA GLY A 64 -15.41 -5.40 -7.51
C GLY A 64 -15.62 -4.59 -6.22
N GLN A 65 -15.99 -5.24 -5.11
CA GLN A 65 -16.17 -4.58 -3.82
C GLN A 65 -14.87 -4.59 -3.04
N TRP A 66 -14.63 -3.53 -2.27
CA TRP A 66 -13.43 -3.39 -1.44
C TRP A 66 -13.72 -3.81 -0.01
N TYR A 67 -12.94 -4.75 0.49
CA TYR A 67 -13.06 -5.32 1.83
C TYR A 67 -11.82 -5.03 2.66
N PRO A 68 -11.96 -4.75 3.98
CA PRO A 68 -10.82 -4.62 4.89
C PRO A 68 -9.90 -5.85 4.83
N ALA A 69 -8.60 -5.60 4.93
CA ALA A 69 -7.60 -6.65 4.89
C ALA A 69 -6.59 -6.53 6.05
N GLU A 70 -6.13 -7.67 6.52
CA GLU A 70 -4.96 -7.76 7.38
C GLU A 70 -3.71 -7.59 6.54
N ALA A 71 -2.78 -6.76 7.01
CA ALA A 71 -1.55 -6.45 6.31
C ALA A 71 -0.34 -6.56 7.25
N ARG A 72 0.63 -7.40 6.89
CA ARG A 72 1.82 -7.68 7.71
C ARG A 72 3.09 -7.36 6.94
N ILE A 73 4.02 -6.66 7.59
CA ILE A 73 5.34 -6.40 7.03
C ILE A 73 6.17 -7.68 7.11
N VAL A 74 6.66 -8.15 5.96
CA VAL A 74 7.57 -9.29 5.84
C VAL A 74 8.82 -8.83 5.09
N GLY A 75 9.86 -8.48 5.85
CA GLY A 75 11.11 -7.92 5.33
C GLY A 75 10.92 -6.61 4.58
N LYS A 76 10.96 -6.68 3.24
CA LYS A 76 10.80 -5.54 2.32
C LYS A 76 9.43 -5.48 1.63
N THR A 77 8.54 -6.38 2.02
CA THR A 77 7.21 -6.53 1.41
C THR A 77 6.11 -6.43 2.46
N VAL A 78 4.89 -6.22 2.00
CA VAL A 78 3.69 -6.35 2.83
C VAL A 78 2.85 -7.50 2.28
N GLN A 79 2.51 -8.47 3.12
CA GLN A 79 1.55 -9.51 2.81
C GLN A 79 0.17 -9.06 3.25
N VAL A 80 -0.80 -9.13 2.35
CA VAL A 80 -2.16 -8.63 2.56
C VAL A 80 -3.16 -9.76 2.30
N SER A 81 -4.08 -9.98 3.22
CA SER A 81 -5.11 -11.03 3.12
C SER A 81 -6.43 -10.57 3.76
N SER A 82 -7.56 -11.06 3.24
CA SER A 82 -8.88 -10.80 3.83
C SER A 82 -9.69 -12.09 3.89
N GLN A 83 -10.42 -12.30 4.99
CA GLN A 83 -11.33 -13.44 5.13
C GLN A 83 -12.52 -13.37 4.18
N GLN A 84 -12.84 -12.16 3.68
CA GLN A 84 -13.94 -11.91 2.74
C GLN A 84 -13.52 -12.09 1.29
N VAL A 85 -12.21 -12.15 1.00
CA VAL A 85 -11.68 -12.17 -0.36
C VAL A 85 -10.72 -13.35 -0.52
N SER A 86 -11.25 -14.49 -0.96
CA SER A 86 -10.47 -15.72 -1.17
C SER A 86 -9.58 -15.66 -2.42
N THR A 87 -10.00 -14.90 -3.43
CA THR A 87 -9.27 -14.70 -4.69
C THR A 87 -9.17 -13.19 -4.96
N PRO A 88 -8.20 -12.50 -4.33
CA PRO A 88 -8.03 -11.06 -4.50
C PRO A 88 -7.59 -10.74 -5.93
N LEU A 89 -8.25 -9.78 -6.54
CA LEU A 89 -7.91 -9.27 -7.88
C LEU A 89 -7.31 -7.87 -7.82
N ALA A 90 -7.56 -7.12 -6.75
CA ALA A 90 -6.95 -5.82 -6.54
C ALA A 90 -6.64 -5.56 -5.05
N VAL A 91 -5.71 -4.65 -4.82
CA VAL A 91 -5.27 -4.17 -3.51
C VAL A 91 -5.15 -2.65 -3.52
N ARG A 92 -5.54 -2.01 -2.41
CA ARG A 92 -5.33 -0.58 -2.21
C ARG A 92 -4.84 -0.28 -0.80
N TYR A 93 -4.15 0.85 -0.65
CA TYR A 93 -3.65 1.37 0.62
C TYR A 93 -4.00 2.85 0.74
N ALA A 94 -4.52 3.25 1.91
CA ALA A 94 -4.81 4.64 2.27
C ALA A 94 -5.71 5.38 1.24
N CYS A 95 -6.64 4.66 0.62
CA CYS A 95 -7.53 5.16 -0.44
C CYS A 95 -8.85 5.78 0.10
N LEU A 96 -8.88 6.09 1.40
CA LEU A 96 -9.99 6.77 2.07
C LEU A 96 -9.82 8.30 1.98
N ASN A 97 -10.90 9.06 2.17
CA ASN A 97 -10.86 10.53 2.10
C ASN A 97 -9.90 11.17 3.12
N GLN A 98 -9.73 10.55 4.29
CA GLN A 98 -8.81 10.97 5.34
C GLN A 98 -8.29 9.74 6.11
N PRO A 99 -7.25 9.05 5.62
CA PRO A 99 -6.65 7.95 6.36
C PRO A 99 -5.87 8.54 7.54
N GLN A 100 -6.48 8.55 8.72
CA GLN A 100 -5.75 8.81 9.97
C GLN A 100 -4.81 7.63 10.23
N ASP A 101 -3.64 7.86 10.82
CA ASP A 101 -2.74 6.76 11.22
C ASP A 101 -2.17 5.92 10.06
N GLY A 102 -1.64 6.59 9.02
CA GLY A 102 -0.79 5.93 8.04
C GLY A 102 0.51 5.42 8.70
N LEU A 103 0.54 4.13 9.04
CA LEU A 103 1.65 3.53 9.79
C LEU A 103 2.76 2.98 8.91
N LEU A 104 2.61 2.90 7.59
CA LEU A 104 3.61 2.26 6.75
C LEU A 104 4.75 3.22 6.37
N TYR A 105 5.96 2.91 6.82
CA TYR A 105 7.19 3.64 6.50
C TYR A 105 8.27 2.70 6.00
N ASN A 106 9.25 3.22 5.27
CA ASN A 106 10.55 2.56 5.12
C ASN A 106 11.47 2.89 6.31
N ARG A 107 12.62 2.20 6.43
CA ARG A 107 13.58 2.48 7.51
C ARG A 107 14.26 3.84 7.38
N GLU A 108 14.20 4.48 6.21
CA GLU A 108 14.63 5.87 5.99
C GLU A 108 13.61 6.91 6.47
N SER A 109 12.55 6.50 7.19
CA SER A 109 11.53 7.40 7.75
C SER A 109 10.64 8.09 6.71
N LEU A 110 10.57 7.57 5.49
CA LEU A 110 9.65 8.04 4.46
C LEU A 110 8.33 7.27 4.56
N PRO A 111 7.16 7.95 4.49
CA PRO A 111 5.86 7.29 4.49
C PRO A 111 5.57 6.65 3.12
N ALA A 112 4.88 5.52 3.13
CA ALA A 112 4.34 4.94 1.90
C ALA A 112 3.23 5.84 1.32
N SER A 113 3.29 6.08 0.02
CA SER A 113 2.25 6.84 -0.67
C SER A 113 0.97 5.98 -0.83
N PRO A 114 -0.23 6.59 -0.78
CA PRO A 114 -1.46 5.89 -1.13
C PRO A 114 -1.39 5.30 -2.54
N PHE A 115 -2.01 4.13 -2.74
CA PHE A 115 -2.07 3.50 -4.05
C PHE A 115 -3.32 2.62 -4.20
N CYS A 116 -3.70 2.36 -5.44
CA CYS A 116 -4.72 1.39 -5.82
C CYS A 116 -4.21 0.63 -7.04
N SER A 117 -4.27 -0.71 -7.02
CA SER A 117 -3.78 -1.52 -8.13
C SER A 117 -4.72 -1.57 -9.33
N GLU A 118 -6.02 -1.32 -9.10
CA GLU A 118 -7.02 -1.32 -10.17
C GLU A 118 -7.86 -0.05 -10.12
N LEU A 119 -7.54 0.90 -11.01
CA LEU A 119 -8.20 2.20 -11.07
C LEU A 119 -9.58 2.12 -11.73
N ALA A 120 -9.86 1.08 -12.54
CA ALA A 120 -11.15 0.89 -13.19
C ALA A 120 -12.28 0.56 -12.19
N TRP A 121 -11.94 0.06 -11.00
CA TRP A 121 -12.90 -0.33 -9.95
C TRP A 121 -13.08 0.72 -8.85
N LEU A 122 -12.64 1.95 -9.11
CA LEU A 122 -13.00 3.08 -8.27
C LEU A 122 -14.41 3.55 -8.65
N SER A 123 -15.25 3.85 -7.66
CA SER A 123 -16.68 4.15 -7.85
C SER A 123 -16.97 5.33 -8.79
N TRP A 124 -16.01 6.25 -8.99
CA TRP A 124 -16.11 7.37 -9.93
C TRP A 124 -15.52 7.09 -11.33
N ARG A 125 -15.01 5.87 -11.58
CA ARG A 125 -14.53 5.39 -12.88
C ARG A 125 -15.23 4.11 -13.36
N ASP A 126 -16.13 3.55 -12.55
CA ASP A 126 -16.95 2.40 -12.90
C ASP A 126 -17.82 2.71 -14.14
N PRO A 127 -17.57 2.07 -15.30
CA PRO A 127 -18.35 2.30 -16.52
C PRO A 127 -19.82 1.93 -16.37
N SER A 128 -20.18 1.09 -15.38
CA SER A 128 -21.55 0.65 -15.14
C SER A 128 -22.37 1.61 -14.27
N LYS A 129 -21.73 2.66 -13.72
CA LYS A 129 -22.36 3.68 -12.86
C LYS A 129 -22.35 5.09 -13.47
N GLN A 130 -22.09 5.21 -14.77
CA GLN A 130 -22.28 6.43 -15.57
C GLN A 130 -23.59 6.35 -16.36
#